data_AF-A0A449AA17-F1
#
_entry.id   AF-A0A449AA17-F1
#
_cell.length_a   1.000
_cell.length_b   1.000
_cell.length_c   1.000
_cell.angle_alpha   90.00
_cell.angle_beta   90.00
_cell.angle_gamma   90.00
#
_symmetry.space_group_name_H-M   'P 1'
#
loop_
_entity.id
_entity.type
_entity.pdbx_description
1 polymer ?
#
loop_
_entity_poly.entity_id
_entity_poly.type
_entity_poly.pdbx_seq_one_letter_code
_entity_poly.pdbx_strand_id
1 'polypeptide(L)'
;MKLNDFFKIHDESKLWGYEKSKFRNFIIGSCSVIALLLCLILVQKGIELYSYLKKPDSRALISWIPFSLLIIGLHTYVSVTFYLGVAKSYKHKSFANLSGGSMLFYGFMAFICAIELIFTLSSRLNKSNTELSAMDITTLVLNIVINLSFFVSYWAVIRPTRTIYSIFVNAKKMTELNQLLTNNTEMSNMFNMMGMNIQPKEENSTNTNEEKAQIIDTKNEARKANVDKLLNLPNNQLFKIAQHLSISGYDKMSKEELANLIVDITEKSK
;
A
#
# COMPACT_ATOMS: atom_id res chain seq x y z
N MET A 1 10.74 11.66 14.76
CA MET A 1 10.25 11.52 13.37
C MET A 1 9.38 10.28 13.30
N LYS A 2 8.08 10.45 13.02
CA LYS A 2 7.11 9.38 12.79
C LYS A 2 7.29 8.83 11.37
N LEU A 3 6.83 7.61 11.11
CA LEU A 3 6.92 6.98 9.78
C LEU A 3 6.31 7.86 8.68
N ASN A 4 5.19 8.51 8.94
CA ASN A 4 4.52 9.35 7.95
C ASN A 4 5.33 10.59 7.54
N ASP A 5 6.27 11.04 8.37
CA ASP A 5 7.10 12.22 8.05
C ASP A 5 8.05 11.93 6.87
N PHE A 6 8.38 10.66 6.63
CA PHE A 6 9.29 10.23 5.56
C PHE A 6 8.67 10.31 4.16
N PHE A 7 7.34 10.46 4.02
CA PHE A 7 6.70 10.68 2.72
C PHE A 7 7.16 11.97 2.03
N LYS A 8 7.68 12.93 2.79
CA LYS A 8 8.22 14.20 2.29
C LYS A 8 9.60 14.05 1.66
N ILE A 9 10.26 12.89 1.82
CA ILE A 9 11.57 12.62 1.24
C ILE A 9 11.35 11.85 -0.06
N HIS A 10 11.72 12.49 -1.18
CA HIS A 10 11.56 11.91 -2.52
C HIS A 10 12.83 11.27 -3.09
N ASP A 11 13.92 11.26 -2.33
CA ASP A 11 15.21 10.65 -2.70
C ASP A 11 15.38 9.30 -1.99
N GLU A 12 15.45 8.23 -2.78
CA GLU A 12 15.62 6.86 -2.27
C GLU A 12 16.94 6.65 -1.52
N SER A 13 18.04 7.27 -1.95
CA SER A 13 19.35 7.16 -1.30
C SER A 13 19.31 7.82 0.08
N LYS A 14 18.66 8.99 0.18
CA LYS A 14 18.44 9.67 1.45
C LYS A 14 17.55 8.86 2.39
N LEU A 15 16.48 8.24 1.86
CA LEU A 15 15.62 7.34 2.63
C LEU A 15 16.39 6.11 3.13
N TRP A 16 17.24 5.51 2.29
CA TRP A 16 18.04 4.35 2.66
C TRP A 16 19.01 4.64 3.82
N GLY A 17 19.47 5.89 3.96
CA GLY A 17 20.27 6.33 5.11
C GLY A 17 19.59 6.09 6.47
N TYR A 18 18.25 6.02 6.50
CA TYR A 18 17.47 5.74 7.72
C TYR A 18 17.13 4.25 7.91
N GLU A 19 17.58 3.37 7.01
CA GLU A 19 17.28 1.93 7.04
C GLU A 19 17.58 1.33 8.42
N LYS A 20 18.83 1.45 8.88
CA LYS A 20 19.30 0.86 10.15
C LYS A 20 18.54 1.38 11.37
N SER A 21 18.33 2.69 11.42
CA SER A 21 17.86 3.38 12.63
C SER A 21 16.34 3.44 12.75
N LYS A 22 15.61 3.35 11.63
CA LYS A 22 14.15 3.54 11.62
C LYS A 22 13.36 2.40 10.97
N PHE A 23 13.93 1.68 10.00
CA PHE A 23 13.15 0.73 9.20
C PHE A 23 13.46 -0.73 9.51
N ARG A 24 14.72 -1.07 9.78
CA ARG A 24 15.23 -2.44 9.95
C ARG A 24 14.40 -3.29 10.90
N ASN A 25 14.06 -2.75 12.07
CA ASN A 25 13.34 -3.50 13.09
C ASN A 25 11.95 -3.92 12.62
N PHE A 26 11.27 -3.10 11.81
CA PHE A 26 9.98 -3.47 11.24
C PHE A 26 10.14 -4.57 10.19
N ILE A 27 11.18 -4.49 9.35
CA ILE A 27 11.46 -5.48 8.31
C ILE A 27 11.80 -6.84 8.94
N ILE A 28 12.76 -6.86 9.87
CA ILE A 28 13.16 -8.09 10.58
C ILE A 28 11.99 -8.61 11.40
N GLY A 29 11.28 -7.74 12.13
CA GLY A 29 10.11 -8.11 12.91
C GLY A 29 9.01 -8.73 12.04
N SER A 30 8.77 -8.20 10.84
CA SER A 30 7.84 -8.78 9.87
C SER A 30 8.29 -10.17 9.43
N CYS A 31 9.58 -10.35 9.14
CA CYS A 31 10.11 -11.67 8.80
C CYS A 31 9.92 -12.69 9.93
N SER A 32 10.28 -12.31 11.16
CA SER A 32 10.17 -13.18 12.34
C SER A 32 8.71 -13.57 12.62
N VAL A 33 7.80 -12.60 12.54
CA VAL A 33 6.36 -12.85 12.70
C VAL A 33 5.82 -13.77 11.63
N ILE A 34 6.17 -13.54 10.36
CA ILE A 34 5.67 -14.36 9.25
C ILE A 34 6.11 -15.82 9.42
N ALA A 35 7.36 -16.05 9.81
CA ALA A 35 7.84 -17.39 10.13
C ALA A 35 7.08 -18.00 11.33
N LEU A 36 6.88 -17.23 12.39
CA LEU A 36 6.13 -17.67 13.57
C LEU A 36 4.69 -18.06 13.24
N LEU A 37 3.98 -17.27 12.43
CA LEU A 37 2.62 -17.56 12.00
C LEU A 37 2.54 -18.88 11.22
N LEU A 38 3.51 -19.14 10.34
CA LEU A 38 3.59 -20.42 9.63
C LEU A 38 3.80 -21.58 10.61
N CYS A 39 4.72 -21.43 11.57
CA CYS A 39 4.93 -22.45 12.60
C CYS A 39 3.65 -22.73 13.40
N LEU A 40 2.92 -21.69 13.83
CA LEU A 40 1.67 -21.87 14.56
C LEU A 40 0.61 -22.60 13.73
N ILE A 41 0.46 -22.24 12.44
CA ILE A 41 -0.44 -22.94 11.53
C ILE A 41 -0.04 -24.41 11.39
N LEU A 42 1.25 -24.72 11.20
CA LEU A 42 1.72 -26.09 11.08
C LEU A 42 1.47 -26.91 12.35
N VAL A 43 1.68 -26.32 13.53
CA VAL A 43 1.37 -26.96 14.82
C VAL A 43 -0.12 -27.26 14.93
N GLN A 44 -0.99 -26.30 14.63
CA GLN A 44 -2.44 -26.51 14.65
C GLN A 44 -2.86 -27.62 13.71
N LYS A 45 -2.38 -27.60 12.46
CA LYS A 45 -2.74 -28.60 11.46
C LYS A 45 -2.16 -29.97 11.78
N GLY A 46 -1.00 -30.06 12.40
CA GLY A 46 -0.43 -31.31 12.92
C GLY A 46 -1.27 -31.92 14.03
N ILE A 47 -1.77 -31.10 14.96
CA ILE A 47 -2.68 -31.52 16.03
C ILE A 47 -4.02 -32.00 15.46
N GLU A 48 -4.62 -31.26 14.54
CA GLU A 48 -5.87 -31.63 13.85
C GLU A 48 -5.69 -32.95 13.07
N LEU A 49 -4.56 -33.14 12.38
CA LEU A 49 -4.21 -34.38 11.67
C LEU A 49 -4.02 -35.56 12.64
N TYR A 50 -3.30 -35.37 13.75
CA TYR A 50 -3.11 -36.42 14.75
C TYR A 50 -4.45 -36.90 15.34
N SER A 51 -5.35 -35.97 15.65
CA SER A 51 -6.69 -36.30 16.14
C SER A 51 -7.50 -37.09 15.11
N TYR A 52 -7.43 -36.69 13.84
CA TYR A 52 -8.04 -37.41 12.73
C TYR A 52 -7.51 -38.84 12.60
N LEU A 53 -6.19 -39.04 12.67
CA LEU A 53 -5.59 -40.38 12.57
C LEU A 53 -6.02 -41.31 13.72
N LYS A 54 -6.30 -40.76 14.91
CA LYS A 54 -6.79 -41.54 16.06
C LYS A 54 -8.25 -41.96 15.91
N LYS A 55 -9.08 -41.15 15.25
CA LYS A 55 -10.50 -41.42 14.99
C LYS A 55 -10.87 -40.93 13.57
N PRO A 56 -10.63 -41.75 12.53
CA PRO A 56 -10.85 -41.34 11.16
C PRO A 56 -12.33 -41.03 10.91
N ASP A 57 -12.60 -39.82 10.39
CA ASP A 57 -13.92 -39.40 9.90
C ASP A 57 -13.85 -39.18 8.38
N SER A 58 -14.55 -40.00 7.60
CA SER A 58 -14.55 -39.92 6.13
C SER A 58 -14.96 -38.55 5.60
N ARG A 59 -15.72 -37.75 6.37
CA ARG A 59 -16.08 -36.37 6.02
C ARG A 59 -14.89 -35.40 6.05
N ALA A 60 -13.89 -35.67 6.89
CA ALA A 60 -12.71 -34.83 7.04
C ALA A 60 -11.74 -34.94 5.86
N LEU A 61 -11.64 -36.12 5.23
CA LEU A 61 -10.81 -36.35 4.03
C LEU A 61 -11.24 -35.51 2.84
N ILE A 62 -12.54 -35.33 2.67
CA ILE A 62 -13.13 -34.71 1.48
C ILE A 62 -13.24 -33.18 1.63
N SER A 63 -13.36 -32.67 2.86
CA SER A 63 -13.65 -31.25 3.10
C SER A 63 -12.48 -30.45 3.68
N TRP A 64 -11.93 -30.87 4.83
CA TRP A 64 -11.04 -30.01 5.62
C TRP A 64 -9.55 -30.17 5.27
N ILE A 65 -9.09 -31.37 4.90
CA ILE A 65 -7.67 -31.61 4.59
C ILE A 65 -7.21 -30.85 3.33
N PRO A 66 -7.92 -30.92 2.18
CA PRO A 66 -7.50 -30.20 0.97
C PRO A 66 -7.47 -28.68 1.20
N PHE A 67 -8.45 -28.15 1.93
CA PHE A 67 -8.51 -26.74 2.28
C PHE A 67 -7.33 -26.32 3.17
N SER A 68 -6.98 -27.15 4.17
CA SER A 68 -5.83 -26.88 5.04
C SER A 68 -4.50 -26.87 4.27
N LEU A 69 -4.31 -27.81 3.33
CA LEU A 69 -3.13 -27.83 2.47
C LEU A 69 -3.06 -26.60 1.56
N LEU A 70 -4.20 -26.15 1.04
CA LEU A 70 -4.28 -24.92 0.25
C LEU A 70 -3.86 -23.70 1.09
N ILE A 71 -4.36 -23.57 2.32
CA ILE A 71 -4.01 -22.44 3.20
C ILE A 71 -2.52 -22.46 3.55
N ILE A 72 -1.96 -23.63 3.88
CA ILE A 72 -0.51 -23.77 4.14
C ILE A 72 0.30 -23.39 2.89
N GLY A 73 -0.10 -23.91 1.72
CA GLY A 73 0.57 -23.64 0.45
C GLY A 73 0.55 -22.15 0.09
N LEU A 74 -0.62 -21.51 0.20
CA LEU A 74 -0.78 -20.08 -0.05
C LEU A 74 0.05 -19.23 0.91
N HIS A 75 0.00 -19.53 2.21
CA HIS A 75 0.79 -18.81 3.21
C HIS A 75 2.29 -18.97 2.97
N THR A 76 2.74 -20.18 2.61
CA THR A 76 4.13 -20.47 2.26
C THR A 76 4.57 -19.68 1.03
N TYR A 77 3.77 -19.70 -0.04
CA TYR A 77 4.04 -18.94 -1.27
C TYR A 77 4.16 -17.43 -0.99
N VAL A 78 3.21 -16.87 -0.23
CA VAL A 78 3.22 -15.45 0.15
C VAL A 78 4.44 -15.09 0.99
N SER A 79 4.83 -15.98 1.91
CA SER A 79 6.01 -15.82 2.77
C SER A 79 7.31 -15.82 1.97
N VAL A 80 7.49 -16.80 1.07
CA VAL A 80 8.65 -16.87 0.18
C VAL A 80 8.75 -15.61 -0.68
N THR A 81 7.62 -15.17 -1.25
CA THR A 81 7.56 -13.95 -2.07
C THR A 81 7.96 -12.70 -1.25
N PHE A 82 7.52 -12.62 0.00
CA PHE A 82 7.93 -11.56 0.92
C PHE A 82 9.44 -11.60 1.19
N TYR A 83 10.00 -12.75 1.54
CA TYR A 83 11.43 -12.91 1.83
C TYR A 83 12.31 -12.59 0.62
N LEU A 84 11.90 -13.02 -0.58
CA LEU A 84 12.58 -12.64 -1.82
C LEU A 84 12.53 -11.13 -2.06
N GLY A 85 11.40 -10.48 -1.76
CA GLY A 85 11.26 -9.03 -1.80
C GLY A 85 12.17 -8.32 -0.79
N VAL A 86 12.31 -8.86 0.41
CA VAL A 86 13.25 -8.35 1.43
C VAL A 86 14.70 -8.47 0.93
N ALA A 87 15.10 -9.65 0.42
CA ALA A 87 16.43 -9.86 -0.11
C ALA A 87 16.76 -8.90 -1.28
N LYS A 88 15.82 -8.74 -2.22
CA LYS A 88 15.94 -7.74 -3.31
C LYS A 88 16.05 -6.32 -2.76
N SER A 89 15.28 -5.98 -1.73
CA SER A 89 15.30 -4.63 -1.15
C SER A 89 16.65 -4.27 -0.55
N TYR A 90 17.29 -5.20 0.15
CA TYR A 90 18.65 -5.00 0.65
C TYR A 90 19.71 -4.97 -0.45
N LYS A 91 19.57 -5.82 -1.49
CA LYS A 91 20.47 -5.81 -2.64
C LYS A 91 20.44 -4.50 -3.41
N HIS A 92 19.24 -3.95 -3.64
CA HIS A 92 19.03 -2.72 -4.42
C HIS A 92 18.95 -1.46 -3.56
N LYS A 93 19.16 -1.56 -2.24
CA LYS A 93 19.05 -0.45 -1.28
C LYS A 93 17.74 0.35 -1.41
N SER A 94 16.63 -0.37 -1.64
CA SER A 94 15.30 0.23 -1.74
C SER A 94 14.22 -0.75 -1.32
N PHE A 95 13.41 -0.34 -0.33
CA PHE A 95 12.24 -1.10 0.12
C PHE A 95 11.05 -1.03 -0.86
N ALA A 96 11.17 -0.34 -2.01
CA ALA A 96 10.19 -0.42 -3.08
C ALA A 96 10.11 -1.83 -3.69
N ASN A 97 11.11 -2.68 -3.46
CA ASN A 97 11.16 -4.07 -3.92
C ASN A 97 10.46 -5.06 -2.96
N LEU A 98 9.91 -4.59 -1.84
CA LEU A 98 9.10 -5.44 -0.96
C LEU A 98 7.82 -5.89 -1.68
N SER A 99 7.31 -7.05 -1.30
CA SER A 99 6.06 -7.57 -1.85
C SER A 99 4.84 -6.85 -1.25
N GLY A 100 4.33 -5.85 -1.97
CA GLY A 100 3.05 -5.18 -1.68
C GLY A 100 1.90 -6.18 -1.51
N GLY A 101 1.82 -7.16 -2.41
CA GLY A 101 0.80 -8.22 -2.38
C GLY A 101 0.87 -9.10 -1.13
N SER A 102 2.07 -9.43 -0.65
CA SER A 102 2.22 -10.21 0.59
C SER A 102 1.69 -9.45 1.80
N MET A 103 1.96 -8.14 1.90
CA MET A 103 1.44 -7.34 3.01
C MET A 103 -0.08 -7.12 2.93
N LEU A 104 -0.64 -7.07 1.72
CA LEU A 104 -2.10 -7.07 1.52
C LEU A 104 -2.73 -8.37 1.99
N PHE A 105 -2.13 -9.52 1.62
CA PHE A 105 -2.58 -10.83 2.10
C PHE A 105 -2.62 -10.89 3.64
N TYR A 106 -1.57 -10.46 4.32
CA TYR A 106 -1.56 -10.45 5.80
C TYR A 106 -2.59 -9.48 6.40
N GLY A 107 -2.87 -8.35 5.75
CA GLY A 107 -3.95 -7.47 6.18
C GLY A 107 -5.33 -8.11 6.02
N PHE A 108 -5.55 -8.81 4.91
CA PHE A 108 -6.78 -9.55 4.66
C PHE A 108 -6.95 -10.72 5.65
N MET A 109 -5.89 -11.49 5.91
CA MET A 109 -5.90 -12.55 6.90
C MET A 109 -6.17 -12.02 8.31
N ALA A 110 -5.54 -10.91 8.71
CA ALA A 110 -5.82 -10.29 10.01
C ALA A 110 -7.30 -9.87 10.16
N PHE A 111 -7.92 -9.40 9.07
CA PHE A 111 -9.35 -9.09 9.05
C PHE A 111 -10.22 -10.35 9.18
N ILE A 112 -9.95 -11.41 8.41
CA ILE A 112 -10.67 -12.69 8.53
C ILE A 112 -10.53 -13.24 9.95
N CYS A 113 -9.31 -13.25 10.49
CA CYS A 113 -9.04 -13.75 11.83
C CYS A 113 -9.78 -12.98 12.93
N ALA A 114 -9.92 -11.66 12.76
CA ALA A 114 -10.73 -10.85 13.68
C ALA A 114 -12.22 -11.23 13.63
N ILE A 115 -12.76 -11.47 12.43
CA ILE A 115 -14.14 -11.94 12.24
C ILE A 115 -14.32 -13.34 12.84
N GLU A 116 -13.39 -14.26 12.57
CA GLU A 116 -13.42 -15.62 13.10
C GLU A 116 -13.38 -15.64 14.63
N LEU A 117 -12.60 -14.75 15.24
CA LEU A 117 -12.55 -14.60 16.70
C LEU A 117 -13.93 -14.20 17.26
N ILE A 118 -14.62 -13.26 16.62
CA ILE A 118 -15.98 -12.84 17.01
C ILE A 118 -16.97 -14.00 16.91
N PHE A 119 -16.95 -14.75 15.80
CA PHE A 119 -17.81 -15.93 15.64
C PHE A 119 -17.48 -17.03 16.65
N THR A 120 -16.20 -17.27 16.91
CA THR A 120 -15.74 -18.26 17.89
C THR A 120 -16.27 -17.91 19.28
N LEU A 121 -16.12 -16.65 19.72
CA LEU A 121 -16.65 -16.19 21.00
C LEU A 121 -18.19 -16.28 21.05
N SER A 122 -18.87 -15.80 20.00
CA SER A 122 -20.33 -15.80 19.93
C SER A 122 -20.92 -17.21 19.97
N SER A 123 -20.31 -18.14 19.25
CA SER A 123 -20.74 -19.56 19.23
C SER A 123 -20.55 -20.26 20.57
N ARG A 124 -19.63 -19.79 21.40
CA ARG A 124 -19.36 -20.34 22.73
C ARG A 124 -20.25 -19.72 23.81
N LEU A 125 -20.51 -18.42 23.74
CA LEU A 125 -21.43 -17.72 24.65
C LEU A 125 -22.88 -18.25 24.52
N ASN A 126 -23.26 -18.73 23.33
CA ASN A 126 -24.61 -19.22 23.05
C ASN A 126 -24.82 -20.73 23.31
N LYS A 127 -23.84 -21.44 23.86
CA LYS A 127 -23.98 -22.87 24.22
C LYS A 127 -24.14 -23.04 25.72
N SER A 128 -25.08 -23.89 26.14
CA SER A 128 -25.17 -24.40 27.51
C SER A 128 -23.91 -25.18 27.87
N ASN A 129 -23.60 -25.29 29.17
CA ASN A 129 -22.41 -25.99 29.73
C ASN A 129 -22.25 -27.43 29.22
N THR A 130 -21.68 -27.59 28.03
CA THR A 130 -21.25 -28.88 27.48
C THR A 130 -19.84 -29.16 27.97
N GLU A 131 -19.62 -30.34 28.55
CA GLU A 131 -18.27 -30.80 28.86
C GLU A 131 -17.43 -30.83 27.58
N LEU A 132 -16.28 -30.15 27.61
CA LEU A 132 -15.32 -30.12 26.51
C LEU A 132 -14.21 -31.13 26.78
N SER A 133 -13.83 -31.90 25.77
CA SER A 133 -12.64 -32.74 25.89
C SER A 133 -11.37 -31.87 25.96
N ALA A 134 -10.29 -32.40 26.54
CA ALA A 134 -9.00 -31.69 26.58
C ALA A 134 -8.50 -31.32 25.17
N MET A 135 -8.83 -32.14 24.16
CA MET A 135 -8.49 -31.90 22.77
C MET A 135 -9.27 -30.69 22.20
N ASP A 136 -10.57 -30.60 22.48
CA ASP A 136 -11.41 -29.47 22.05
C ASP A 136 -10.94 -28.16 22.68
N ILE A 137 -10.56 -28.19 23.96
CA ILE A 137 -9.98 -27.05 24.66
C ILE A 137 -8.66 -26.64 24.02
N THR A 138 -7.78 -27.60 23.73
CA THR A 138 -6.47 -27.33 23.12
C THR A 138 -6.62 -26.67 21.74
N THR A 139 -7.47 -27.24 20.87
CA THR A 139 -7.72 -26.69 19.53
C THR A 139 -8.36 -25.29 19.63
N LEU A 140 -9.29 -25.08 20.57
CA LEU A 140 -9.93 -23.78 20.79
C LEU A 140 -8.90 -22.72 21.22
N VAL A 141 -8.07 -23.03 22.21
CA VAL A 141 -7.03 -22.11 22.71
C VAL A 141 -6.05 -21.78 21.59
N LEU A 142 -5.60 -22.79 20.84
CA LEU A 142 -4.67 -22.58 19.74
C LEU A 142 -5.28 -21.72 18.63
N ASN A 143 -6.55 -21.92 18.30
CA ASN A 143 -7.26 -21.10 17.34
C ASN A 143 -7.33 -19.63 17.78
N ILE A 144 -7.64 -19.38 19.05
CA ILE A 144 -7.65 -18.02 19.62
C ILE A 144 -6.26 -17.39 19.55
N VAL A 145 -5.22 -18.13 19.94
CA VAL A 145 -3.82 -17.66 19.90
C VAL A 145 -3.41 -17.29 18.48
N ILE A 146 -3.75 -18.12 17.49
CA ILE A 146 -3.42 -17.87 16.08
C ILE A 146 -4.14 -16.64 15.55
N ASN A 147 -5.46 -16.57 15.75
CA ASN A 147 -6.26 -15.43 15.30
C ASN A 147 -5.77 -14.11 15.92
N LEU A 148 -5.48 -14.12 17.22
CA LEU A 148 -4.91 -12.97 17.92
C LEU A 148 -3.50 -12.64 17.42
N SER A 149 -2.66 -13.63 17.14
CA SER A 149 -1.32 -13.44 16.60
C SER A 149 -1.34 -12.78 15.23
N PHE A 150 -2.25 -13.19 14.33
CA PHE A 150 -2.44 -12.52 13.03
C PHE A 150 -2.83 -11.05 13.22
N PHE A 151 -3.82 -10.79 14.08
CA PHE A 151 -4.30 -9.44 14.34
C PHE A 151 -3.21 -8.54 14.94
N VAL A 152 -2.61 -8.94 16.06
CA VAL A 152 -1.59 -8.16 16.77
C VAL A 152 -0.38 -7.92 15.89
N SER A 153 0.11 -8.96 15.21
CA SER A 153 1.33 -8.82 14.41
C SER A 153 1.12 -7.95 13.17
N TYR A 154 -0.09 -7.95 12.59
CA TYR A 154 -0.42 -7.03 11.52
C TYR A 154 -0.26 -5.58 11.96
N TRP A 155 -0.83 -5.20 13.10
CA TRP A 155 -0.75 -3.83 13.60
C TRP A 155 0.64 -3.47 14.13
N ALA A 156 1.33 -4.40 14.76
CA ALA A 156 2.62 -4.16 15.40
C ALA A 156 3.78 -3.99 14.40
N VAL A 157 3.84 -4.83 13.35
CA VAL A 157 5.01 -4.84 12.45
C VAL A 157 4.67 -4.83 10.96
N ILE A 158 3.63 -5.54 10.51
CA ILE A 158 3.35 -5.68 9.06
C ILE A 158 2.80 -4.37 8.48
N ARG A 159 1.89 -3.70 9.20
CA ARG A 159 1.33 -2.40 8.78
C ARG A 159 2.41 -1.33 8.70
N PRO A 160 3.28 -1.14 9.71
CA PRO A 160 4.45 -0.26 9.57
C PRO A 160 5.35 -0.60 8.38
N THR A 161 5.64 -1.88 8.14
CA THR A 161 6.42 -2.33 6.97
C THR A 161 5.73 -1.95 5.65
N ARG A 162 4.40 -2.05 5.58
CA ARG A 162 3.63 -1.57 4.43
C ARG A 162 3.77 -0.06 4.22
N THR A 163 3.77 0.72 5.29
CA THR A 163 4.03 2.16 5.21
C THR A 163 5.44 2.44 4.67
N ILE A 164 6.47 1.71 5.14
CA ILE A 164 7.85 1.82 4.62
C ILE A 164 7.89 1.53 3.12
N TYR A 165 7.25 0.44 2.68
CA TYR A 165 7.11 0.12 1.26
C TYR A 165 6.50 1.28 0.48
N SER A 166 5.37 1.84 0.95
CA SER A 166 4.70 2.96 0.28
C SER A 166 5.56 4.22 0.21
N ILE A 167 6.35 4.52 1.24
CA ILE A 167 7.29 5.65 1.25
C ILE A 167 8.34 5.49 0.13
N PHE A 168 8.97 4.31 0.04
CA PHE A 168 9.99 4.06 -0.98
C PHE A 168 9.41 4.01 -2.39
N VAL A 169 8.22 3.41 -2.59
CA VAL A 169 7.52 3.43 -3.87
C VAL A 169 7.20 4.87 -4.30
N ASN A 170 6.78 5.72 -3.36
CA ASN A 170 6.51 7.12 -3.67
C ASN A 170 7.78 7.88 -4.09
N ALA A 171 8.89 7.70 -3.37
CA ALA A 171 10.17 8.30 -3.72
C ALA A 171 10.67 7.84 -5.10
N LYS A 172 10.56 6.54 -5.39
CA LYS A 172 10.91 5.98 -6.70
C LYS A 172 10.07 6.61 -7.83
N LYS A 173 8.74 6.66 -7.65
CA LYS A 173 7.82 7.28 -8.64
C LYS A 173 8.13 8.75 -8.87
N MET A 174 8.44 9.51 -7.82
CA MET A 174 8.80 10.92 -7.96
C MET A 174 10.14 11.10 -8.68
N THR A 175 11.10 10.22 -8.44
CA THR A 175 12.39 10.22 -9.15
C THR A 175 12.21 9.91 -10.63
N GLU A 176 11.43 8.87 -10.96
CA GLU A 176 11.10 8.50 -12.34
C GLU A 176 10.32 9.62 -13.04
N LEU A 177 9.35 10.24 -12.37
CA LEU A 177 8.60 11.38 -12.89
C LEU A 177 9.53 12.56 -13.19
N ASN A 178 10.41 12.92 -12.26
CA ASN A 178 11.37 14.01 -12.47
C ASN A 178 12.29 13.72 -13.65
N GLN A 179 12.76 12.47 -13.82
CA GLN A 179 13.57 12.07 -14.97
C GLN A 179 12.78 12.20 -16.29
N LEU A 180 11.52 11.75 -16.31
CA LEU A 180 10.65 11.89 -17.49
C LEU A 180 10.41 13.35 -17.87
N LEU A 181 10.17 14.22 -16.88
CA LEU A 181 9.97 15.64 -17.12
C LEU A 181 11.25 16.34 -17.57
N THR A 182 12.40 15.98 -17.01
CA THR A 182 13.69 16.55 -17.42
C THR A 182 14.05 16.14 -18.85
N ASN A 183 13.72 14.91 -19.25
CA ASN A 183 14.04 14.38 -20.57
C ASN A 183 12.98 14.67 -21.64
N ASN A 184 11.79 15.16 -21.26
CA ASN A 184 10.71 15.44 -22.18
C ASN A 184 10.14 16.85 -21.94
N THR A 185 10.66 17.81 -22.72
CA THR A 185 10.31 19.23 -22.66
C THR A 185 8.81 19.47 -22.86
N GLU A 186 8.14 18.66 -23.69
CA GLU A 186 6.69 18.74 -23.91
C GLU A 186 5.92 18.37 -22.63
N MET A 187 6.34 17.30 -21.94
CA MET A 187 5.73 16.86 -20.69
C MET A 187 6.04 17.82 -19.53
N SER A 188 7.25 18.37 -19.47
CA SER A 188 7.62 19.42 -18.51
C SER A 188 6.76 20.67 -18.65
N ASN A 189 6.60 21.16 -19.89
CA ASN A 189 5.77 22.32 -20.17
C ASN A 189 4.30 22.07 -19.80
N MET A 190 3.79 20.85 -20.02
CA MET A 190 2.43 20.46 -19.66
C MET A 190 2.21 20.41 -18.13
N PHE A 191 3.18 19.92 -17.36
CA PHE A 191 3.10 19.91 -15.88
C PHE A 191 3.24 21.32 -15.28
N ASN A 192 4.15 22.15 -15.82
CA ASN A 192 4.28 23.55 -15.44
C ASN A 192 3.00 24.35 -15.77
N MET A 193 2.31 24.02 -16.87
CA MET A 193 1.03 24.63 -17.23
C MET A 193 -0.12 24.25 -16.27
N MET A 194 -0.07 23.07 -15.65
CA MET A 194 -1.02 22.65 -14.60
C MET A 194 -0.70 23.23 -13.21
N GLY A 195 0.26 24.17 -13.11
CA GLY A 195 0.61 24.83 -11.85
C GLY A 195 1.43 23.97 -10.89
N MET A 196 1.94 22.83 -11.33
CA MET A 196 3.01 22.11 -10.61
C MET A 196 4.33 22.77 -11.01
N ASN A 197 4.88 23.62 -10.14
CA ASN A 197 6.16 24.27 -10.37
C ASN A 197 7.28 23.23 -10.20
N ILE A 198 7.69 22.60 -11.31
CA ILE A 198 8.77 21.60 -11.32
C ILE A 198 9.98 22.30 -11.94
N GLN A 199 10.68 23.06 -11.10
CA GLN A 199 11.97 23.62 -11.49
C GLN A 199 12.99 22.47 -11.58
N PRO A 200 13.73 22.36 -12.70
CA PRO A 200 14.95 21.56 -12.73
C PRO A 200 15.86 22.08 -11.61
N LYS A 201 16.46 21.18 -10.83
CA LYS A 201 17.54 21.56 -9.91
C LYS A 201 18.74 22.01 -10.76
N GLU A 202 18.83 23.29 -11.04
CA GLU A 202 20.11 23.95 -11.31
C GLU A 202 20.66 24.47 -9.97
N GLU A 203 21.80 23.93 -9.56
CA GLU A 203 22.65 24.57 -8.56
C GLU A 203 23.26 25.84 -9.18
N ASN A 204 22.70 27.02 -8.87
CA ASN A 204 23.45 28.17 -8.34
C ASN A 204 22.64 29.48 -8.25
N SER A 205 23.09 30.32 -7.31
CA SER A 205 22.94 31.77 -7.16
C SER A 205 21.60 32.37 -6.67
N THR A 206 21.65 32.74 -5.39
CA THR A 206 21.23 34.02 -4.77
C THR A 206 20.66 35.11 -5.71
N ASN A 207 19.44 35.59 -5.44
CA ASN A 207 19.24 36.85 -4.72
C ASN A 207 17.75 37.19 -4.50
N THR A 208 17.55 37.84 -3.37
CA THR A 208 16.35 38.49 -2.81
C THR A 208 15.70 39.48 -3.78
N ASN A 209 14.36 39.54 -3.79
CA ASN A 209 13.64 40.82 -3.67
C ASN A 209 12.18 40.58 -3.25
N GLU A 210 11.80 41.30 -2.20
CA GLU A 210 10.42 41.47 -1.74
C GLU A 210 9.70 42.49 -2.63
N GLU A 211 8.42 42.24 -2.94
CA GLU A 211 7.49 43.32 -3.29
C GLU A 211 6.09 43.03 -2.73
N LYS A 212 5.49 44.07 -2.13
CA LYS A 212 4.25 44.02 -1.35
C LYS A 212 3.00 44.12 -2.24
N ALA A 213 2.10 43.18 -2.03
CA ALA A 213 0.63 43.22 -2.02
C ALA A 213 -0.16 44.11 -3.01
N GLN A 214 -1.03 43.47 -3.80
CA GLN A 214 -2.35 43.98 -4.18
C GLN A 214 -3.38 42.84 -4.13
N ILE A 215 -4.37 42.96 -3.25
CA ILE A 215 -5.50 42.03 -3.10
C ILE A 215 -6.72 42.76 -3.68
N ILE A 216 -7.22 42.27 -4.82
CA ILE A 216 -8.65 42.09 -5.21
C ILE A 216 -8.71 41.82 -6.73
N ASP A 217 -9.44 40.75 -7.09
CA ASP A 217 -9.87 40.26 -8.42
C ASP A 217 -8.96 39.39 -9.32
N THR A 218 -7.84 38.87 -8.80
CA THR A 218 -6.90 38.04 -9.58
C THR A 218 -7.41 36.63 -9.94
N LYS A 219 -8.48 36.14 -9.31
CA LYS A 219 -8.90 34.72 -9.43
C LYS A 219 -9.65 34.43 -10.73
N ASN A 220 -10.50 35.37 -11.20
CA ASN A 220 -11.25 35.20 -12.44
C ASN A 220 -10.38 35.42 -13.69
N GLU A 221 -9.42 36.34 -13.63
CA GLU A 221 -8.46 36.56 -14.73
C GLU A 221 -7.48 35.40 -14.87
N ALA A 222 -6.96 34.88 -13.75
CA ALA A 222 -6.09 33.71 -13.77
C ALA A 222 -6.81 32.47 -14.32
N ARG A 223 -8.08 32.27 -13.95
CA ARG A 223 -8.90 31.18 -14.48
C ARG A 223 -9.11 31.32 -15.99
N LYS A 224 -9.53 32.48 -16.47
CA LYS A 224 -9.70 32.74 -17.92
C LYS A 224 -8.39 32.53 -18.68
N ALA A 225 -7.28 33.05 -18.17
CA ALA A 225 -5.97 32.84 -18.76
C ALA A 225 -5.57 31.35 -18.83
N ASN A 226 -5.97 30.54 -17.85
CA ASN A 226 -5.70 29.10 -17.86
C ASN A 226 -6.60 28.35 -18.86
N VAL A 227 -7.87 28.73 -18.99
CA VAL A 227 -8.79 28.17 -19.99
C VAL A 227 -8.35 28.54 -21.41
N ASP A 228 -8.01 29.81 -21.65
CA ASP A 228 -7.56 30.28 -22.97
C ASP A 228 -6.27 29.58 -23.42
N LYS A 229 -5.36 29.29 -22.48
CA LYS A 229 -4.16 28.50 -22.76
C LYS A 229 -4.47 27.05 -23.17
N LEU A 230 -5.46 26.42 -22.54
CA LEU A 230 -5.91 25.07 -22.89
C LEU A 230 -6.64 25.04 -24.24
N LEU A 231 -7.37 26.11 -24.57
CA LEU A 231 -8.02 26.28 -25.87
C LEU A 231 -7.02 26.45 -27.03
N ASN A 232 -5.82 26.96 -26.75
CA ASN A 232 -4.76 27.08 -27.75
C ASN A 232 -4.02 25.77 -28.04
N LEU A 233 -4.23 24.70 -27.25
CA LEU A 233 -3.60 23.41 -27.49
C LEU A 233 -4.28 22.64 -28.64
N PRO A 234 -3.53 21.82 -29.40
CA PRO A 234 -4.11 20.79 -30.27
C PRO A 234 -5.01 19.81 -29.49
N ASN A 235 -6.13 19.39 -30.08
CA ASN A 235 -7.10 18.51 -29.41
C ASN A 235 -6.48 17.20 -28.88
N ASN A 236 -5.50 16.64 -29.59
CA ASN A 236 -4.76 15.44 -29.15
C ASN A 236 -4.05 15.69 -27.79
N GLN A 237 -3.42 16.85 -27.62
CA GLN A 237 -2.77 17.20 -26.36
C GLN A 237 -3.79 17.39 -25.24
N LEU A 238 -4.89 18.08 -25.52
CA LEU A 238 -6.00 18.28 -24.56
C LEU A 238 -6.59 16.94 -24.07
N PHE A 239 -6.74 15.98 -24.98
CA PHE A 239 -7.21 14.63 -24.69
C PHE A 239 -6.24 13.82 -23.83
N LYS A 240 -4.93 13.96 -24.05
CA LYS A 240 -3.92 13.34 -23.18
C LYS A 240 -3.99 13.89 -21.76
N ILE A 241 -4.19 15.21 -21.61
CA ILE A 241 -4.38 15.83 -20.27
C ILE A 241 -5.60 15.22 -19.58
N ALA A 242 -6.71 15.13 -20.30
CA ALA A 242 -7.96 14.58 -19.78
C ALA A 242 -7.83 13.11 -19.36
N GLN A 243 -7.11 12.31 -20.14
CA GLN A 243 -6.85 10.90 -19.83
C GLN A 243 -6.01 10.75 -18.55
N HIS A 244 -4.99 11.59 -18.35
CA HIS A 244 -4.18 11.58 -17.12
C HIS A 244 -4.96 12.05 -15.90
N LEU A 245 -5.90 12.98 -16.07
CA LEU A 245 -6.82 13.43 -15.02
C LEU A 245 -8.00 12.47 -14.80
N SER A 246 -8.04 11.34 -15.49
CA SER A 246 -9.13 10.34 -15.41
C SER A 246 -10.51 10.94 -15.72
N ILE A 247 -10.58 11.96 -16.58
CA ILE A 247 -11.84 12.54 -17.06
C ILE A 247 -12.48 11.51 -18.00
N SER A 248 -13.67 11.03 -17.67
CA SER A 248 -14.39 10.08 -18.52
C SER A 248 -15.19 10.81 -19.61
N GLY A 249 -15.20 10.29 -20.83
CA GLY A 249 -15.96 10.85 -21.95
C GLY A 249 -15.37 12.13 -22.57
N TYR A 250 -14.08 12.40 -22.34
CA TYR A 250 -13.38 13.57 -22.89
C TYR A 250 -13.38 13.65 -24.42
N ASP A 251 -13.51 12.51 -25.09
CA ASP A 251 -13.56 12.34 -26.55
C ASP A 251 -14.86 12.87 -27.16
N LYS A 252 -15.90 13.06 -26.33
CA LYS A 252 -17.23 13.53 -26.74
C LYS A 252 -17.53 14.96 -26.29
N MET A 253 -16.64 15.58 -25.52
CA MET A 253 -16.77 16.96 -25.03
C MET A 253 -16.29 17.95 -26.09
N SER A 254 -16.91 19.13 -26.14
CA SER A 254 -16.31 20.24 -26.89
C SER A 254 -14.98 20.65 -26.25
N LYS A 255 -14.13 21.29 -27.05
CA LYS A 255 -12.78 21.70 -26.62
C LYS A 255 -12.85 22.66 -25.43
N GLU A 256 -13.84 23.56 -25.47
CA GLU A 256 -14.15 24.54 -24.44
C GLU A 256 -14.65 23.88 -23.15
N GLU A 257 -15.56 22.91 -23.25
CA GLU A 257 -16.05 22.17 -22.09
C GLU A 257 -14.91 21.37 -21.42
N LEU A 258 -14.08 20.73 -22.23
CA LEU A 258 -12.96 19.94 -21.72
C LEU A 258 -11.89 20.82 -21.05
N ALA A 259 -11.56 21.96 -21.65
CA ALA A 259 -10.63 22.93 -21.07
C ALA A 259 -11.13 23.46 -19.72
N ASN A 260 -12.41 23.82 -19.62
CA ASN A 260 -13.01 24.27 -18.35
C ASN A 260 -13.00 23.17 -17.28
N LEU A 261 -13.34 21.93 -17.65
CA LEU A 261 -13.36 20.81 -16.72
C LEU A 261 -11.97 20.46 -16.18
N ILE A 262 -10.94 20.56 -17.03
CA ILE A 262 -9.53 20.39 -16.63
C ILE A 262 -9.13 21.45 -15.59
N VAL A 263 -9.51 22.72 -15.80
CA VAL A 263 -9.23 23.80 -14.83
C VAL A 263 -9.98 23.57 -13.53
N ASP A 264 -11.25 23.19 -13.58
CA ASP A 264 -12.05 22.95 -12.37
C ASP A 264 -11.49 21.80 -11.51
N ILE A 265 -11.00 20.72 -12.13
CA ILE A 265 -10.38 19.59 -11.43
C ILE A 265 -9.04 19.99 -10.81
N THR A 266 -8.23 20.77 -11.52
CA THR A 266 -6.89 21.18 -11.07
C THR A 266 -6.94 22.28 -10.00
N GLU A 267 -7.96 23.14 -10.00
CA GLU A 267 -8.17 24.11 -8.92
C GLU A 267 -8.72 23.47 -7.65
N LYS A 268 -9.54 22.41 -7.76
CA LYS A 268 -10.07 21.64 -6.61
C LYS A 268 -9.02 20.76 -5.93
N SER A 269 -7.92 20.44 -6.61
CA SER A 269 -6.84 19.58 -6.08
C SER A 269 -5.72 20.35 -5.37
N LYS A 270 -5.77 21.69 -5.36
CA LYS A 270 -4.95 22.55 -4.50
C LYS A 270 -5.50 22.60 -3.08
#